data_AF-A0A291RCV4-F1
#
_entry.id   AF-A0A291RCV4-F1
#
_cell.length_a   1.000
_cell.length_b   1.000
_cell.length_c   1.000
_cell.angle_alpha   90.00
_cell.angle_beta   90.00
_cell.angle_gamma   90.00
#
_symmetry.space_group_name_H-M   'P 1'
#
loop_
_entity.id
_entity.type
_entity.pdbx_description
1 polymer ?
#
loop_
_entity_poly.entity_id
_entity_poly.type
_entity_poly.pdbx_seq_one_letter_code
_entity_poly.pdbx_strand_id
1 'polypeptide(L)'
;MPHDSTPAEPVLLSLSMPTRPARLVDDLVRPISDPPPAPVLDLDASDESIAGFLVGIAHTDSGFIARTADGNRAVAIVAATAAALCGEDIRTALTNPDLPFLRTLQPPAIEALRTVLLAIETTAPATITHALTTLTSD
;
A
#
# COMPACT_ATOMS: atom_id res chain seq x y z
N MET A 1 13.72 -0.10 -63.20
CA MET A 1 13.26 0.40 -61.89
C MET A 1 13.73 -0.58 -60.83
N PRO A 2 14.80 -0.31 -60.07
CA PRO A 2 15.17 -1.12 -58.92
C PRO A 2 14.38 -0.61 -57.69
N HIS A 3 13.80 -1.53 -56.93
CA HIS A 3 13.22 -1.22 -55.62
C HIS A 3 14.34 -1.36 -54.59
N ASP A 4 14.84 -0.22 -54.11
CA ASP A 4 15.73 -0.13 -52.95
C ASP A 4 14.84 -0.29 -51.70
N SER A 5 14.91 -1.45 -51.05
CA SER A 5 14.22 -1.73 -49.79
C SER A 5 15.27 -1.74 -48.69
N THR A 6 15.56 -0.57 -48.13
CA THR A 6 16.29 -0.44 -46.86
C THR A 6 15.48 -1.10 -45.74
N PRO A 7 16.01 -2.11 -45.03
CA PRO A 7 15.35 -2.62 -43.84
C PRO A 7 15.47 -1.58 -42.73
N ALA A 8 14.34 -1.12 -42.20
CA ALA A 8 14.29 -0.27 -41.03
C ALA A 8 14.86 -1.03 -39.83
N GLU A 9 16.01 -0.61 -39.31
CA GLU A 9 16.55 -1.12 -38.05
C GLU A 9 15.57 -0.82 -36.91
N PRO A 10 15.20 -1.81 -36.09
CA PRO A 10 14.34 -1.58 -34.93
C PRO A 10 15.14 -0.82 -33.87
N VAL A 11 14.77 0.44 -33.65
CA VAL A 11 15.28 1.24 -32.53
C VAL A 11 14.74 0.63 -31.24
N LEU A 12 15.61 -0.10 -30.53
CA LEU A 12 15.35 -0.56 -29.17
C LEU A 12 15.35 0.65 -28.23
N LEU A 13 14.16 1.20 -28.00
CA LEU A 13 13.95 2.18 -26.93
C LEU A 13 14.12 1.47 -25.59
N SER A 14 15.31 1.54 -25.02
CA SER A 14 15.53 1.17 -23.62
C SER A 14 14.79 2.17 -22.74
N LEU A 15 13.54 1.83 -22.41
CA LEU A 15 12.79 2.45 -21.33
C LEU A 15 13.49 2.06 -20.03
N SER A 16 14.50 2.85 -19.64
CA SER A 16 15.02 2.85 -18.28
C SER A 16 13.90 3.37 -17.37
N MET A 17 12.97 2.49 -17.00
CA MET A 17 12.10 2.77 -15.87
C MET A 17 13.03 2.95 -14.67
N PRO A 18 12.99 4.08 -13.95
CA PRO A 18 13.66 4.14 -12.67
C PRO A 18 13.02 3.05 -11.81
N THR A 19 13.71 1.92 -11.62
CA THR A 19 13.41 0.96 -10.56
C THR A 19 13.75 1.66 -9.25
N ARG A 20 13.00 2.69 -8.90
CA ARG A 20 12.93 3.13 -7.52
C ARG A 20 12.29 1.94 -6.80
N PRO A 21 12.96 1.34 -5.80
CA PRO A 21 12.32 0.30 -5.03
C PRO A 21 10.99 0.88 -4.53
N ALA A 22 9.89 0.18 -4.78
CA ALA A 22 8.57 0.61 -4.35
C ALA A 22 8.65 0.87 -2.84
N ARG A 23 8.64 2.13 -2.44
CA ARG A 23 8.62 2.47 -1.02
C ARG A 23 7.21 2.22 -0.53
N LEU A 24 7.12 1.59 0.64
CA LEU A 24 5.86 1.23 1.29
C LEU A 24 4.88 2.42 1.35
N VAL A 25 5.42 3.63 1.52
CA VAL A 25 4.66 4.86 1.81
C VAL A 25 4.50 5.80 0.62
N ASP A 26 5.24 5.57 -0.49
CA ASP A 26 5.17 6.45 -1.66
C ASP A 26 3.80 6.34 -2.33
N ASP A 27 3.12 7.48 -2.52
CA ASP A 27 1.79 7.58 -3.16
C ASP A 27 0.67 6.81 -2.42
N LEU A 28 0.89 6.45 -1.16
CA LEU A 28 -0.10 5.73 -0.36
C LEU A 28 -1.17 6.67 0.22
N VAL A 29 -0.79 7.92 0.54
CA VAL A 29 -1.67 8.90 1.18
C VAL A 29 -2.34 9.78 0.14
N ARG A 30 -3.67 9.84 0.15
CA ARG A 30 -4.45 10.66 -0.78
C ARG A 30 -5.62 11.36 -0.09
N PRO A 31 -6.17 12.45 -0.67
CA PRO A 31 -7.39 13.06 -0.16
C PRO A 31 -8.58 12.12 -0.29
N ILE A 32 -9.59 12.31 0.56
CA ILE A 32 -10.86 11.56 0.49
C ILE A 32 -11.50 11.73 -0.90
N SER A 33 -11.85 10.61 -1.54
CA SER A 33 -12.56 10.59 -2.83
C SER A 33 -14.04 10.25 -2.64
N ASP A 34 -14.90 10.87 -3.47
CA ASP A 34 -16.33 10.57 -3.57
C ASP A 34 -16.77 10.62 -5.05
N PRO A 35 -17.24 9.51 -5.66
CA PRO A 35 -17.39 8.16 -5.07
C PRO A 35 -16.04 7.43 -4.91
N PRO A 36 -15.93 6.50 -3.95
CA PRO A 36 -14.71 5.73 -3.74
C PRO A 36 -14.50 4.69 -4.85
N PRO A 37 -13.26 4.51 -5.35
CA PRO A 37 -12.97 3.55 -6.42
C PRO A 37 -12.84 2.08 -5.94
N ALA A 38 -12.82 1.84 -4.63
CA ALA A 38 -12.71 0.51 -4.03
C ALA A 38 -13.43 0.49 -2.65
N PRO A 39 -13.60 -0.68 -2.00
CA PRO A 39 -14.14 -0.77 -0.65
C PRO A 39 -13.35 0.11 0.33
N VAL A 40 -14.06 0.94 1.08
CA VAL A 40 -13.44 1.83 2.09
C VAL A 40 -13.58 1.20 3.47
N LEU A 41 -12.45 1.05 4.15
CA LEU A 41 -12.38 0.64 5.55
C LEU A 41 -12.21 1.88 6.43
N ASP A 42 -13.19 2.13 7.29
CA ASP A 42 -13.11 3.16 8.33
C ASP A 42 -12.22 2.65 9.48
N LEU A 43 -11.10 3.33 9.74
CA LEU A 43 -10.19 2.96 10.83
C LEU A 43 -10.61 3.52 12.19
N ASP A 44 -11.64 4.35 12.23
CA ASP A 44 -12.27 4.78 13.49
C ASP A 44 -13.26 3.71 14.00
N ALA A 45 -13.49 2.64 13.23
CA ALA A 45 -14.22 1.45 13.67
C ALA A 45 -13.46 0.67 14.75
N SER A 46 -14.14 -0.28 15.40
CA SER A 46 -13.52 -1.12 16.41
C SER A 46 -12.45 -2.04 15.80
N ASP A 47 -11.40 -2.34 16.58
CA ASP A 47 -10.31 -3.22 16.15
C ASP A 47 -10.83 -4.61 15.72
N GLU A 48 -11.94 -5.08 16.31
CA GLU A 48 -12.61 -6.32 15.91
C GLU A 48 -13.21 -6.23 14.51
N SER A 49 -13.90 -5.13 14.19
CA SER A 49 -14.45 -4.89 12.86
C SER A 49 -13.35 -4.75 11.81
N ILE A 50 -12.27 -4.04 12.12
CA ILE A 50 -11.09 -3.89 11.26
C ILE A 50 -10.45 -5.26 11.00
N ALA A 51 -10.21 -6.05 12.05
CA ALA A 51 -9.63 -7.39 11.91
C ALA A 51 -10.52 -8.31 11.07
N GLY A 52 -11.84 -8.32 11.31
CA GLY A 52 -12.79 -9.10 10.52
C GLY A 52 -12.79 -8.71 9.03
N PHE A 53 -12.71 -7.41 8.74
CA PHE A 53 -12.59 -6.92 7.36
C PHE A 53 -11.27 -7.38 6.72
N LEU A 54 -10.15 -7.26 7.42
CA LEU A 54 -8.84 -7.67 6.92
C LEU A 54 -8.77 -9.18 6.65
N VAL A 55 -9.37 -10.01 7.50
CA VAL A 55 -9.50 -11.46 7.24
C VAL A 55 -10.30 -11.70 5.97
N GLY A 56 -11.40 -10.97 5.77
CA GLY A 56 -12.20 -11.07 4.55
C GLY A 56 -11.41 -10.68 3.29
N ILE A 57 -10.79 -9.50 3.30
CA ILE A 57 -10.11 -8.94 2.13
C ILE A 57 -8.88 -9.74 1.73
N ALA A 58 -8.16 -10.35 2.69
CA ALA A 58 -6.99 -11.19 2.41
C ALA A 58 -7.33 -12.45 1.57
N HIS A 59 -8.60 -12.86 1.55
CA HIS A 59 -9.08 -13.97 0.72
C HIS A 59 -9.69 -13.51 -0.61
N THR A 60 -9.65 -12.20 -0.89
CA THR A 60 -10.18 -11.62 -2.12
C THR A 60 -9.04 -11.08 -2.97
N ASP A 61 -9.19 -11.13 -4.29
CA ASP A 61 -8.26 -10.47 -5.22
C ASP A 61 -8.50 -8.94 -5.33
N SER A 62 -9.30 -8.36 -4.42
CA SER A 62 -9.63 -6.93 -4.40
C SER A 62 -8.89 -6.21 -3.30
N GLY A 63 -8.28 -5.07 -3.63
CA GLY A 63 -7.74 -4.15 -2.64
C GLY A 63 -8.81 -3.26 -2.01
N PHE A 64 -8.44 -2.59 -0.93
CA PHE A 64 -9.28 -1.67 -0.16
C PHE A 64 -8.56 -0.33 0.05
N ILE A 65 -9.35 0.66 0.46
CA ILE A 65 -8.89 1.99 0.85
C ILE A 65 -9.12 2.15 2.34
N ALA A 66 -8.08 2.46 3.11
CA ALA A 66 -8.24 2.80 4.51
C ALA A 66 -8.60 4.29 4.65
N ARG A 67 -9.48 4.65 5.59
CA ARG A 67 -9.80 6.05 5.88
C ARG A 67 -9.51 6.36 7.34
N THR A 68 -8.71 7.40 7.58
CA THR A 68 -8.41 7.88 8.93
C THR A 68 -7.87 9.30 8.94
N ALA A 69 -8.07 10.01 10.05
CA ALA A 69 -7.36 11.25 10.35
C ALA A 69 -6.20 11.04 11.34
N ASP A 70 -6.06 9.83 11.89
CA ASP A 70 -5.09 9.51 12.93
C ASP A 70 -3.84 8.80 12.36
N GLY A 71 -2.67 9.36 12.66
CA GLY A 71 -1.40 8.83 12.17
C GLY A 71 -1.05 7.46 12.76
N ASN A 72 -1.40 7.20 14.03
CA ASN A 72 -1.15 5.90 14.65
C ASN A 72 -2.02 4.82 14.01
N ARG A 73 -3.29 5.14 13.72
CA ARG A 73 -4.21 4.24 12.99
C ARG A 73 -3.71 3.95 11.58
N ALA A 74 -3.12 4.93 10.90
CA ALA A 74 -2.49 4.70 9.59
C ALA A 74 -1.27 3.76 9.65
N VAL A 75 -0.44 3.85 10.68
CA VAL A 75 0.66 2.89 10.89
C VAL A 75 0.12 1.51 11.28
N ALA A 76 -0.88 1.47 12.16
CA ALA A 76 -1.52 0.24 12.61
C ALA A 76 -2.16 -0.53 11.46
N ILE A 77 -2.84 0.13 10.50
CA ILE A 77 -3.45 -0.58 9.37
C ILE A 77 -2.40 -1.20 8.44
N VAL A 78 -1.25 -0.55 8.25
CA VAL A 78 -0.15 -1.10 7.45
C VAL A 78 0.41 -2.34 8.14
N ALA A 79 0.65 -2.28 9.46
CA ALA A 79 1.08 -3.43 10.25
C ALA A 79 0.05 -4.58 10.21
N ALA A 80 -1.22 -4.25 10.40
CA ALA A 80 -2.32 -5.21 10.42
C ALA A 80 -2.54 -5.88 9.06
N THR A 81 -2.37 -5.14 7.96
CA THR A 81 -2.44 -5.69 6.60
C THR A 81 -1.26 -6.63 6.34
N ALA A 82 -0.05 -6.25 6.77
CA ALA A 82 1.12 -7.13 6.67
C ALA A 82 0.91 -8.42 7.50
N ALA A 83 0.38 -8.30 8.72
CA ALA A 83 0.03 -9.44 9.56
C ALA A 83 -1.02 -10.33 8.89
N ALA A 84 -2.08 -9.76 8.30
CA ALA A 84 -3.10 -10.51 7.58
C ALA A 84 -2.52 -11.30 6.40
N LEU A 85 -1.61 -10.71 5.64
CA LEU A 85 -0.91 -11.36 4.52
C LEU A 85 0.04 -12.47 4.99
N CYS A 86 0.66 -12.30 6.16
CA CYS A 86 1.56 -13.29 6.76
C CYS A 86 0.82 -14.37 7.57
N GLY A 87 -0.50 -14.25 7.78
CA GLY A 87 -1.26 -15.15 8.65
C GLY A 87 -0.97 -14.97 10.15
N GLU A 88 -0.49 -13.80 10.55
CA GLU A 88 -0.14 -13.43 11.92
C GLU A 88 -1.32 -12.77 12.66
N ASP A 89 -1.20 -12.54 13.97
CA ASP A 89 -2.25 -11.91 14.76
C ASP A 89 -2.48 -10.42 14.40
N ILE A 90 -3.54 -10.20 13.63
CA ILE A 90 -4.00 -8.87 13.18
C ILE A 90 -4.36 -7.96 14.37
N ARG A 91 -4.96 -8.48 15.45
CA ARG A 91 -5.35 -7.67 16.61
C ARG A 91 -4.12 -7.17 17.37
N THR A 92 -3.12 -8.03 17.49
CA THR A 92 -1.83 -7.65 18.06
C THR A 92 -1.15 -6.60 17.18
N ALA A 93 -1.18 -6.75 15.85
CA ALA A 93 -0.60 -5.75 14.94
C ALA A 93 -1.32 -4.39 14.95
N LEU A 94 -2.64 -4.35 15.21
CA LEU A 94 -3.40 -3.11 15.34
C LEU A 94 -3.07 -2.34 16.62
N THR A 95 -2.80 -3.06 17.72
CA THR A 95 -2.53 -2.46 19.04
C THR A 95 -1.04 -2.19 19.26
N ASN A 96 -0.19 -3.05 18.71
CA ASN A 96 1.27 -2.98 18.81
C ASN A 96 1.90 -3.22 17.43
N PRO A 97 1.98 -2.18 16.57
CA PRO A 97 2.53 -2.32 15.23
C PRO A 97 4.03 -2.64 15.26
N ASP A 98 4.42 -3.74 14.62
CA ASP A 98 5.82 -4.18 14.52
C ASP A 98 6.58 -3.37 13.45
N LEU A 99 7.03 -2.18 13.83
CA LEU A 99 7.81 -1.31 12.94
C LEU A 99 9.14 -1.94 12.48
N PRO A 100 9.91 -2.66 13.32
CA PRO A 100 11.07 -3.43 12.87
C PRO A 100 10.75 -4.40 11.74
N PHE A 101 9.68 -5.19 11.87
CA PHE A 101 9.24 -6.11 10.82
C PHE A 101 8.90 -5.36 9.53
N LEU A 102 8.10 -4.29 9.62
CA LEU A 102 7.71 -3.47 8.48
C LEU A 102 8.92 -2.86 7.73
N ARG A 103 9.97 -2.45 8.45
CA ARG A 103 11.21 -1.93 7.87
C ARG A 103 12.06 -3.00 7.16
N THR A 104 11.87 -4.27 7.51
CA THR A 104 12.59 -5.41 6.90
C THR A 104 11.82 -6.09 5.77
N LEU A 105 10.63 -5.59 5.43
CA LEU A 105 9.82 -6.15 4.36
C LEU A 105 10.59 -6.18 3.04
N GLN A 106 10.57 -7.35 2.42
CA GLN A 106 11.18 -7.55 1.11
C GLN A 106 10.28 -6.94 0.02
N PRO A 107 10.83 -6.52 -1.13
CA PRO A 107 10.06 -5.96 -2.25
C PRO A 107 8.77 -6.72 -2.60
N PRO A 108 8.74 -8.07 -2.71
CA PRO A 108 7.49 -8.79 -3.01
C PRO A 108 6.40 -8.65 -1.92
N ALA A 109 6.79 -8.49 -0.65
CA ALA A 109 5.84 -8.27 0.43
C ALA A 109 5.25 -6.86 0.39
N ILE A 110 6.06 -5.87 -0.01
CA ILE A 110 5.59 -4.50 -0.23
C ILE A 110 4.59 -4.47 -1.39
N GLU A 111 4.87 -5.14 -2.50
CA GLU A 111 3.96 -5.20 -3.65
C GLU A 111 2.63 -5.90 -3.30
N ALA A 112 2.68 -6.99 -2.54
CA ALA A 112 1.47 -7.66 -2.03
C ALA A 112 0.65 -6.71 -1.15
N LEU A 113 1.31 -5.98 -0.23
CA LEU A 113 0.63 -5.01 0.60
C LEU A 113 0.03 -3.87 -0.21
N ARG A 114 0.72 -3.36 -1.24
CA ARG A 114 0.20 -2.30 -2.14
C ARG A 114 -0.94 -2.78 -3.04
N THR A 115 -1.04 -4.08 -3.28
CA THR A 115 -2.16 -4.68 -4.02
C THR A 115 -3.42 -4.73 -3.15
N VAL A 116 -3.25 -4.97 -1.84
CA VAL A 116 -4.35 -5.07 -0.89
C VAL A 116 -4.72 -3.70 -0.31
N LEU A 117 -3.77 -2.93 0.20
CA LEU A 117 -3.97 -1.56 0.67
C LEU A 117 -3.65 -0.58 -0.46
N LEU A 118 -4.70 -0.15 -1.16
CA LEU A 118 -4.59 0.68 -2.36
C LEU A 118 -4.26 2.13 -2.01
N ALA A 119 -4.85 2.64 -0.92
CA ALA A 119 -4.64 4.00 -0.47
C ALA A 119 -5.08 4.19 1.00
N ILE A 120 -4.54 5.22 1.62
CA ILE A 120 -5.01 5.78 2.89
C ILE A 120 -5.61 7.16 2.57
N GLU A 121 -6.94 7.23 2.60
CA GLU A 121 -7.71 8.45 2.46
C GLU A 121 -7.77 9.22 3.78
N THR A 122 -7.48 10.52 3.72
CA THR A 122 -7.45 11.35 4.92
C THR A 122 -7.79 12.80 4.62
N THR A 123 -8.28 13.51 5.63
CA THR A 123 -8.39 14.98 5.64
C THR A 123 -7.08 15.65 6.09
N ALA A 124 -6.15 14.91 6.67
CA ALA A 124 -4.90 15.41 7.24
C ALA A 124 -3.67 14.71 6.63
N PRO A 125 -3.39 14.88 5.32
CA PRO A 125 -2.33 14.15 4.63
C PRO A 125 -0.96 14.34 5.26
N ALA A 126 -0.63 15.55 5.72
CA ALA A 126 0.64 15.83 6.38
C ALA A 126 0.84 15.00 7.66
N THR A 127 -0.21 14.83 8.47
CA THR A 127 -0.17 14.02 9.71
C THR A 127 0.08 12.55 9.40
N ILE A 128 -0.62 12.02 8.40
CA ILE A 128 -0.48 10.62 7.99
C ILE A 128 0.90 10.37 7.38
N THR A 129 1.34 11.21 6.44
CA THR A 129 2.67 11.08 5.84
C THR A 129 3.76 11.13 6.91
N HIS A 130 3.68 12.07 7.86
CA HIS A 130 4.64 12.16 8.96
C HIS A 130 4.67 10.88 9.80
N ALA A 131 3.51 10.32 10.18
CA ALA A 131 3.45 9.05 10.90
C ALA A 131 4.06 7.90 10.09
N LEU A 132 3.76 7.82 8.79
CA LEU A 132 4.29 6.78 7.92
C LEU A 132 5.79 6.88 7.68
N THR A 133 6.41 8.08 7.79
CA THR A 133 7.88 8.20 7.68
C THR A 133 8.62 7.37 8.73
N THR A 134 7.99 7.00 9.85
CA THR A 134 8.61 6.10 10.83
C THR A 134 8.83 4.69 10.27
N LEU A 135 8.16 4.31 9.18
CA LEU A 135 8.29 3.00 8.52
C LEU A 135 9.42 2.98 7.48
N THR A 136 9.88 4.13 7.01
CA THR A 136 11.02 4.23 6.10
C THR A 136 12.25 4.58 6.93
N SER A 137 13.11 3.60 7.22
CA SER A 137 14.48 3.93 7.63
C SER A 137 15.19 4.60 6.46
N ASP A 138 15.88 5.71 6.73
CA ASP A 138 16.79 6.40 5.79
C ASP A 138 17.90 5.46 5.30
#